data_AF-A0A6N8HJE2-F1
#
_entry.id   AF-A0A6N8HJE2-F1
#
_cell.length_a   1.000
_cell.length_b   1.000
_cell.length_c   1.000
_cell.angle_alpha   90.00
_cell.angle_beta   90.00
_cell.angle_gamma   90.00
#
_symmetry.space_group_name_H-M   'P 1'
#
loop_
_entity.id
_entity.type
_entity.pdbx_description
1 polymer ?
#
loop_
_entity_poly.entity_id
_entity_poly.type
_entity_poly.pdbx_seq_one_letter_code
_entity_poly.pdbx_strand_id
1 'polypeptide(L)'
;MLEGVNIILIIAAVAGLVIFLTEITSNTATASMMYPIMASLAVALGVHPFALLIAAGVAASSAFMLPVATPPNAVVFGSGYLRIPDMAKAGIALNIIGVIIVTLAIYFLMPYVFGLNLTDIPDMLKDPS
;
A
#
# COMPACT_ATOMS: atom_id res chain seq x y z
N MET A 1 -22.02 -10.62 -4.12
CA MET A 1 -20.61 -10.92 -4.48
C MET A 1 -20.16 -9.79 -5.40
N LEU A 2 -19.02 -9.14 -5.15
CA LEU A 2 -18.50 -8.08 -6.03
C LEU A 2 -18.05 -8.65 -7.39
N GLU A 3 -18.99 -9.08 -8.21
CA GLU A 3 -18.74 -9.56 -9.59
C GLU A 3 -18.33 -8.43 -10.55
N GLY A 4 -18.26 -7.17 -10.09
CA GLY A 4 -17.97 -6.01 -10.95
C GLY A 4 -16.68 -5.24 -10.65
N VAL A 5 -16.19 -5.22 -9.40
CA VAL A 5 -14.97 -4.47 -9.05
C VAL A 5 -13.82 -5.45 -8.99
N ASN A 6 -12.97 -5.41 -10.00
CA ASN A 6 -11.77 -6.24 -10.07
C ASN A 6 -10.91 -5.97 -8.82
N ILE A 7 -10.61 -7.00 -8.03
CA ILE A 7 -9.82 -6.90 -6.79
C ILE A 7 -8.48 -6.17 -6.99
N ILE A 8 -7.93 -6.24 -8.21
CA ILE A 8 -6.74 -5.49 -8.64
C ILE A 8 -6.96 -3.98 -8.50
N LEU A 9 -8.13 -3.46 -8.88
CA LEU A 9 -8.46 -2.04 -8.75
C LEU A 9 -8.54 -1.59 -7.29
N ILE A 10 -9.07 -2.46 -6.41
CA ILE A 10 -9.15 -2.17 -4.97
C ILE A 10 -7.74 -2.09 -4.39
N ILE A 11 -6.89 -3.08 -4.69
CA ILE A 11 -5.49 -3.10 -4.25
C ILE A 11 -4.74 -1.88 -4.79
N ALA A 12 -4.92 -1.54 -6.07
CA ALA A 12 -4.28 -0.37 -6.68
C ALA A 12 -4.74 0.94 -6.04
N ALA A 13 -6.03 1.09 -5.76
CA ALA A 13 -6.57 2.27 -5.09
C ALA A 13 -6.03 2.42 -3.66
N VAL A 14 -5.98 1.32 -2.89
CA VAL A 14 -5.39 1.30 -1.55
C VAL A 14 -3.90 1.64 -1.61
N ALA A 15 -3.13 0.97 -2.48
CA ALA A 15 -1.70 1.22 -2.61
C ALA A 15 -1.42 2.68 -3.00
N GLY A 16 -2.17 3.22 -3.96
CA GLY A 16 -2.09 4.63 -4.35
C GLY A 16 -2.37 5.57 -3.19
N LEU A 17 -3.52 5.41 -2.52
CA LEU A 17 -3.89 6.24 -1.38
C LEU A 17 -2.79 6.25 -0.30
N VAL A 18 -2.29 5.08 0.07
CA VAL A 18 -1.30 4.96 1.14
C VAL A 18 0.07 5.51 0.73
N ILE A 19 0.51 5.28 -0.51
CA ILE A 19 1.76 5.84 -1.05
C ILE A 19 1.74 7.38 -0.97
N PHE A 20 0.65 8.01 -1.42
CA PHE A 20 0.55 9.46 -1.37
C PHE A 20 0.44 10.00 0.07
N LEU A 21 -0.29 9.30 0.94
CA LEU A 21 -0.43 9.71 2.33
C LEU A 21 0.90 9.67 3.09
N THR A 22 1.75 8.69 2.78
CA THR A 22 3.06 8.52 3.41
C THR A 22 4.11 9.52 2.97
N GLU A 23 3.82 10.37 1.97
CA GLU A 23 4.72 11.47 1.61
C GLU A 23 4.66 12.64 2.61
N ILE A 24 3.54 12.77 3.32
CA ILE A 24 3.26 13.87 4.25
C ILE A 24 3.36 13.40 5.71
N THR A 25 3.41 12.09 5.93
CA THR A 25 3.38 11.43 7.25
C THR A 25 4.51 10.42 7.36
N SER A 26 4.96 10.05 8.56
CA SER A 26 5.95 8.98 8.68
C SER A 26 5.36 7.61 8.30
N ASN A 27 6.16 6.77 7.64
CA ASN A 27 5.76 5.43 7.17
C ASN A 27 5.09 4.59 8.28
N THR A 28 5.68 4.60 9.48
CA THR A 28 5.16 3.85 10.64
C THR A 28 3.81 4.39 11.11
N ALA A 29 3.63 5.72 11.15
CA ALA A 29 2.36 6.31 11.54
C ALA A 29 1.28 6.00 10.49
N THR A 30 1.60 6.15 9.21
CA THR A 30 0.69 5.81 8.10
C THR A 30 0.25 4.35 8.18
N ALA A 31 1.18 3.41 8.31
CA ALA A 31 0.87 1.98 8.41
C ALA A 31 -0.04 1.67 9.61
N SER A 32 0.30 2.20 10.79
CA SER A 32 -0.45 1.98 12.02
C SER A 32 -1.89 2.51 11.93
N MET A 33 -2.10 3.64 11.25
CA MET A 33 -3.42 4.19 10.98
C MET A 33 -4.20 3.36 9.96
N MET A 34 -3.54 2.88 8.91
CA MET A 34 -4.21 2.17 7.81
C MET A 34 -4.59 0.74 8.15
N TYR A 35 -3.83 0.03 8.99
CA TYR A 35 -4.13 -1.37 9.34
C TYR A 35 -5.55 -1.63 9.86
N PRO A 36 -6.08 -0.91 10.86
CA PRO A 36 -7.46 -1.13 11.31
C PRO A 36 -8.51 -0.82 10.22
N ILE A 37 -8.23 0.17 9.37
CA ILE A 37 -9.10 0.54 8.24
C ILE A 37 -9.10 -0.56 7.18
N MET A 38 -7.92 -1.12 6.85
CA MET A 38 -7.80 -2.20 5.88
C MET A 38 -8.42 -3.51 6.38
N ALA A 39 -8.29 -3.80 7.69
CA ALA A 39 -8.92 -4.97 8.30
C ALA A 39 -10.45 -4.90 8.20
N SER A 40 -11.05 -3.76 8.59
CA SER A 40 -12.50 -3.56 8.47
C SER A 40 -12.98 -3.56 7.02
N LEU A 41 -12.23 -2.94 6.10
CA LEU A 41 -12.53 -2.92 4.68
C LEU A 41 -12.50 -4.34 4.06
N ALA A 42 -11.52 -5.17 4.45
CA ALA A 42 -11.42 -6.53 3.96
C ALA A 42 -12.64 -7.38 4.36
N VAL A 43 -13.10 -7.26 5.62
CA VAL A 43 -14.31 -7.92 6.10
C VAL A 43 -15.54 -7.45 5.32
N ALA A 44 -15.68 -6.14 5.10
CA ALA A 44 -16.80 -5.57 4.34
C ALA A 44 -16.83 -6.03 2.87
N LEU A 45 -15.65 -6.23 2.28
CA LEU A 45 -15.50 -6.70 0.89
C LEU A 45 -15.54 -8.24 0.76
N GLY A 46 -15.49 -8.97 1.87
CA GLY A 46 -15.40 -10.43 1.88
C GLY A 46 -14.10 -10.97 1.28
N VAL A 47 -13.00 -10.22 1.38
CA VAL A 47 -11.67 -10.61 0.89
C VAL A 47 -10.75 -10.93 2.05
N HIS A 48 -9.70 -11.71 1.79
CA HIS A 48 -8.73 -12.05 2.83
C HIS A 48 -8.01 -10.77 3.35
N PRO A 49 -8.03 -10.48 4.66
CA PRO A 49 -7.51 -9.22 5.21
C PRO A 49 -6.03 -8.98 4.94
N PHE A 50 -5.24 -10.04 4.84
CA PHE A 50 -3.83 -9.93 4.47
C PHE A 50 -3.62 -9.21 3.14
N ALA A 51 -4.51 -9.34 2.15
CA ALA A 51 -4.35 -8.69 0.85
C ALA A 51 -4.23 -7.17 1.00
N LEU A 52 -5.14 -6.58 1.78
CA LEU A 52 -5.19 -5.14 2.00
C LEU A 52 -4.18 -4.68 3.05
N LEU A 53 -3.95 -5.47 4.10
CA LEU A 53 -2.98 -5.16 5.15
C LEU A 53 -1.54 -5.12 4.61
N ILE A 54 -1.13 -6.13 3.85
CA ILE A 54 0.21 -6.19 3.25
C ILE A 54 0.33 -5.12 2.16
N ALA A 55 -0.70 -4.91 1.34
CA ALA A 55 -0.71 -3.81 0.37
C ALA A 55 -0.45 -2.46 1.05
N ALA A 56 -1.17 -2.15 2.14
CA ALA A 56 -0.97 -0.91 2.89
C ALA A 56 0.40 -0.83 3.56
N GLY A 57 0.93 -1.93 4.12
CA GLY A 57 2.25 -1.93 4.76
C GLY A 57 3.39 -1.65 3.77
N VAL A 58 3.36 -2.30 2.60
CA VAL A 58 4.37 -2.09 1.55
C VAL A 58 4.20 -0.70 0.91
N ALA A 59 2.96 -0.27 0.66
CA ALA A 59 2.66 1.07 0.16
C ALA A 59 3.13 2.18 1.11
N ALA A 60 2.89 2.03 2.42
CA ALA A 60 3.35 2.99 3.44
C ALA A 60 4.87 3.05 3.55
N SER A 61 5.59 2.03 3.10
CA SER A 61 7.06 2.04 3.07
C SER A 61 7.62 2.76 1.84
N SER A 62 6.77 3.09 0.87
CA SER A 62 7.15 3.62 -0.43
C SER A 62 6.88 5.13 -0.51
N ALA A 63 7.80 5.92 0.02
CA ALA A 63 7.74 7.39 -0.02
C ALA A 63 8.96 7.97 -0.76
N PHE A 64 8.74 8.49 -1.96
CA PHE A 64 9.80 8.89 -2.90
C PHE A 64 9.71 10.35 -3.37
N MET A 65 8.66 11.08 -3.00
CA MET A 65 8.33 12.41 -3.55
C MET A 65 8.86 13.56 -2.72
N LEU A 66 8.76 13.49 -1.39
CA LEU A 66 9.08 14.60 -0.51
C LEU A 66 10.29 14.34 0.39
N PRO A 67 11.08 15.38 0.73
CA PRO A 67 12.26 15.26 1.58
C PRO A 67 11.89 14.99 3.06
N VAL A 68 10.67 15.31 3.47
CA VAL A 68 10.20 15.16 4.85
C VAL A 68 9.83 13.71 5.19
N ALA A 69 9.53 12.89 4.17
CA ALA A 69 8.94 11.57 4.37
C ALA A 69 9.93 10.54 4.94
N THR A 70 11.20 10.57 4.50
CA THR A 70 12.22 9.59 4.91
C THR A 70 13.62 10.22 5.07
N PRO A 71 14.46 9.70 6.00
CA PRO A 71 15.82 10.20 6.18
C PRO A 71 16.70 10.20 4.92
N PRO A 72 16.66 9.17 4.03
CA PRO A 72 17.42 9.19 2.79
C PRO A 72 17.05 10.36 1.86
N ASN A 73 15.75 10.64 1.69
CA ASN A 73 15.29 11.76 0.87
C ASN A 73 15.75 13.11 1.47
N ALA A 74 15.73 13.24 2.80
CA ALA A 74 16.24 14.42 3.50
C ALA A 74 17.75 14.62 3.30
N VAL A 75 18.55 13.55 3.36
CA VAL A 75 20.01 13.61 3.15
C VAL A 75 20.35 14.08 1.73
N VAL A 76 19.68 13.54 0.72
CA VAL A 76 19.92 13.94 -0.68
C VAL A 76 19.46 15.38 -0.92
N PHE A 77 18.32 15.80 -0.36
CA PHE A 77 17.88 17.18 -0.43
C PHE A 77 18.84 18.15 0.25
N GLY A 78 19.42 17.75 1.40
CA GLY A 78 20.42 18.51 2.15
C GLY A 78 21.73 18.76 1.39
N SER A 79 21.97 18.08 0.25
CA SER A 79 23.12 18.33 -0.62
C SER A 79 23.10 19.70 -1.32
N GLY A 80 21.93 20.37 -1.36
CA GLY A 80 21.76 21.68 -2.00
C GLY A 80 21.61 21.65 -3.53
N TYR A 81 21.73 20.47 -4.16
CA TYR A 81 21.64 20.32 -5.63
C TYR A 81 20.21 20.13 -6.16
N LEU A 82 19.24 19.80 -5.30
CA LEU A 82 17.86 19.50 -5.69
C LEU A 82 16.87 20.49 -5.08
N ARG A 83 15.87 20.89 -5.85
CA ARG A 83 14.71 21.62 -5.34
C ARG A 83 13.54 20.66 -5.10
N ILE A 84 12.59 21.05 -4.26
CA ILE A 84 11.37 20.27 -3.98
C ILE A 84 10.64 19.84 -5.27
N PRO A 85 10.47 20.70 -6.30
CA PRO A 85 9.82 20.29 -7.54
C PRO A 85 10.58 19.22 -8.35
N ASP A 86 11.92 19.17 -8.23
CA ASP A 86 12.75 18.19 -8.93
C ASP A 86 12.56 16.80 -8.30
N MET A 87 12.56 16.75 -6.96
CA MET A 87 12.23 15.55 -6.21
C MET A 87 10.78 15.11 -6.45
N ALA A 88 9.84 16.05 -6.46
CA ALA A 88 8.44 15.71 -6.64
C ALA A 88 8.14 15.09 -8.01
N LYS A 89 8.75 15.61 -9.09
CA LYS A 89 8.61 15.03 -10.43
C LYS A 89 9.15 13.61 -10.52
N ALA A 90 10.35 13.38 -9.98
CA ALA A 90 10.95 12.05 -9.95
C ALA A 90 10.13 11.08 -9.06
N GLY A 91 9.69 11.55 -7.91
CA GLY A 91 8.91 10.77 -6.96
C GLY A 91 7.53 10.40 -7.46
N ILE A 92 6.83 11.25 -8.22
CA ILE A 92 5.55 10.88 -8.85
C ILE A 92 5.73 9.67 -9.77
N ALA A 93 6.78 9.65 -10.59
CA ALA A 93 7.06 8.52 -11.46
C ALA A 93 7.34 7.24 -10.66
N LEU A 94 8.16 7.34 -9.61
CA LEU A 94 8.46 6.22 -8.72
C LEU A 94 7.22 5.73 -7.94
N ASN A 95 6.35 6.63 -7.50
CA ASN A 95 5.12 6.30 -6.79
C ASN A 95 4.15 5.54 -7.70
N ILE A 96 4.00 5.95 -8.96
CA ILE A 96 3.18 5.23 -9.95
C ILE A 96 3.74 3.82 -10.18
N ILE A 97 5.07 3.70 -10.36
CA ILE A 97 5.73 2.40 -10.50
C ILE A 97 5.51 1.55 -9.24
N GLY A 98 5.62 2.15 -8.06
CA GLY A 98 5.36 1.52 -6.77
C GLY A 98 3.96 0.96 -6.66
N VAL A 99 2.93 1.74 -7.04
CA VAL A 99 1.53 1.27 -7.08
C VAL A 99 1.39 0.05 -7.97
N ILE A 100 1.98 0.06 -9.17
CA ILE A 100 1.90 -1.06 -10.12
C ILE A 100 2.60 -2.29 -9.53
N ILE A 101 3.83 -2.15 -9.02
CA ILE A 101 4.60 -3.25 -8.44
C ILE A 101 3.89 -3.84 -7.23
N VAL A 102 3.40 -3.01 -6.30
CA VAL A 102 2.66 -3.48 -5.12
C VAL A 102 1.41 -4.22 -5.56
N THR A 103 0.65 -3.68 -6.50
CA THR A 103 -0.59 -4.31 -6.99
C THR A 103 -0.31 -5.68 -7.59
N LEU A 104 0.70 -5.78 -8.48
CA LEU A 104 1.07 -7.04 -9.12
C LEU A 104 1.65 -8.05 -8.12
N ALA A 105 2.47 -7.61 -7.17
CA ALA A 105 3.03 -8.48 -6.14
C ALA A 105 1.93 -9.05 -5.24
N ILE A 106 0.99 -8.22 -4.78
CA ILE A 106 -0.11 -8.71 -3.96
C ILE A 106 -1.02 -9.64 -4.76
N TYR A 107 -1.29 -9.35 -6.02
CA TYR A 107 -2.18 -10.19 -6.82
C TYR A 107 -1.54 -11.53 -7.24
N PHE A 108 -0.28 -11.53 -7.70
CA PHE A 108 0.37 -12.73 -8.25
C PHE A 108 1.28 -13.47 -7.25
N LEU A 109 2.04 -12.73 -6.44
CA LEU A 109 3.06 -13.33 -5.57
C LEU A 109 2.47 -13.79 -4.24
N MET A 110 1.50 -13.04 -3.69
CA MET A 110 0.92 -13.35 -2.38
C MET A 110 0.17 -14.70 -2.32
N PRO A 111 -0.67 -15.08 -3.29
CA PRO A 111 -1.29 -16.41 -3.30
C PRO A 111 -0.24 -17.52 -3.34
N TYR A 112 0.85 -17.29 -4.08
CA TYR A 112 1.93 -18.26 -4.28
C TYR A 112 2.81 -18.44 -3.03
N VAL A 113 3.20 -17.33 -2.40
CA VAL A 113 4.11 -17.33 -1.24
C VAL A 113 3.43 -17.86 0.02
N PHE A 114 2.17 -17.49 0.24
CA PHE A 114 1.44 -17.85 1.46
C PHE A 114 0.51 -19.04 1.29
N GLY A 115 0.36 -19.58 0.07
CA GLY A 115 -0.58 -20.67 -0.22
C GLY A 115 -2.04 -20.28 0.06
N LEU A 116 -2.37 -18.99 -0.10
CA LEU A 116 -3.67 -18.42 0.26
C LEU A 116 -4.55 -18.22 -0.98
N ASN A 117 -5.83 -18.56 -0.87
CA ASN A 117 -6.85 -18.05 -1.78
C ASN A 117 -7.27 -16.65 -1.29
N LEU A 118 -6.88 -15.60 -2.02
CA LEU A 118 -7.20 -14.21 -1.65
C LEU A 118 -8.72 -13.92 -1.62
N THR A 119 -9.50 -14.76 -2.31
CA THR A 119 -10.97 -14.74 -2.38
C THR A 119 -11.65 -15.52 -1.26
N ASP A 120 -10.92 -16.30 -0.47
CA ASP A 120 -11.50 -17.03 0.66
C ASP A 120 -11.22 -16.28 1.97
N ILE A 121 -12.28 -16.11 2.76
CA ILE A 121 -12.18 -15.62 4.13
C ILE A 121 -11.58 -16.77 4.97
N PRO A 122 -10.51 -16.54 5.75
CA PRO A 122 -9.93 -17.59 6.59
C PRO A 122 -10.99 -18.07 7.59
N ASP A 123 -11.10 -19.39 7.80
CA ASP A 123 -12.13 -20.01 8.63
C ASP A 123 -12.17 -19.47 10.08
N MET A 124 -11.11 -18.80 10.53
CA MET A 124 -11.02 -18.10 11.82
C MET A 124 -11.97 -16.90 11.97
N LEU A 125 -12.56 -16.39 10.88
CA LEU A 125 -13.57 -15.33 10.87
C LEU A 125 -14.98 -15.84 10.47
N LYS A 126 -15.13 -17.13 10.14
CA LYS A 126 -16.45 -17.76 10.07
C LYS A 126 -16.85 -18.07 11.50
N ASP A 127 -18.01 -17.56 11.89
CA ASP A 127 -18.67 -17.65 13.20
C ASP A 127 -18.29 -18.90 14.03
N PRO A 128 -17.91 -18.77 15.32
CA PRO A 128 -17.75 -19.90 16.23
C PRO A 128 -19.13 -20.46 16.61
N SER A 129 -19.76 -21.21 15.72
CA SER A 129 -20.95 -22.02 16.04
C SER A 129 -20.59 -23.25 16.87
#